data_AF-A0A1W9SRX2-F1
#
_entry.id   AF-A0A1W9SRX2-F1
#
_cell.length_a   1.000
_cell.length_b   1.000
_cell.length_c   1.000
_cell.angle_alpha   90.00
_cell.angle_beta   90.00
_cell.angle_gamma   90.00
#
_symmetry.space_group_name_H-M   'P 1'
#
loop_
_entity.id
_entity.type
_entity.pdbx_description
1 polymer ?
#
loop_
_entity_poly.entity_id
_entity_poly.type
_entity_poly.pdbx_seq_one_letter_code
_entity_poly.pdbx_strand_id
1 'polypeptide(L)' 'DVLEATHLNKNILNRNYVGMTRQQIVYIFGIPIISDSFDDIYHYYLSDSKNNNVYPKKMLNLYFKDNKVFKFNMT' A
#
# COMPACT_ATOMS: atom_id res chain seq x y z
N ASP A 1 -9.50 15.92 -7.72
CA ASP A 1 -9.66 14.46 -7.65
C ASP A 1 -8.53 13.83 -6.84
N VAL A 2 -8.60 13.99 -5.52
CA VAL A 2 -7.75 13.27 -4.58
C VAL A 2 -8.49 11.98 -4.33
N LEU A 3 -7.95 10.85 -4.84
CA LEU A 3 -8.48 9.51 -4.60
C LEU A 3 -8.78 9.38 -3.10
N GLU A 4 -10.07 9.46 -2.77
CA GLU A 4 -10.56 9.27 -1.42
C GLU A 4 -10.00 7.94 -0.95
N ALA A 5 -9.18 8.07 0.09
CA ALA A 5 -8.58 7.02 0.89
C ALA A 5 -9.27 5.69 0.64
N THR A 6 -8.59 4.83 -0.13
CA THR A 6 -8.91 3.43 -0.33
C THR A 6 -9.50 2.93 0.98
N HIS A 7 -10.81 2.76 1.05
CA HIS A 7 -11.47 2.33 2.28
C HIS A 7 -10.76 1.05 2.70
N LEU A 8 -9.91 1.15 3.73
CA LEU A 8 -9.11 0.04 4.22
C LEU A 8 -10.08 -0.95 4.86
N ASN A 9 -10.67 -1.78 4.02
CA ASN A 9 -11.37 -2.93 4.48
C ASN A 9 -10.32 -3.75 5.26
N LYS A 10 -10.62 -4.10 6.52
CA LYS A 10 -9.71 -4.88 7.37
C LYS A 10 -9.20 -6.15 6.66
N ASN A 11 -9.95 -6.65 5.69
CA ASN A 11 -9.59 -7.74 4.79
C ASN A 11 -8.31 -7.50 3.97
N ILE A 12 -8.02 -6.25 3.59
CA ILE A 12 -6.80 -5.86 2.87
C ILE A 12 -5.60 -5.93 3.82
N LEU A 13 -5.72 -5.42 5.05
CA LEU A 13 -4.60 -5.48 6.01
C LEU A 13 -4.17 -6.91 6.39
N ASN A 14 -5.10 -7.86 6.32
CA ASN A 14 -4.85 -9.26 6.69
C ASN A 14 -4.38 -10.13 5.52
N ARG A 15 -4.20 -9.57 4.31
CA ARG A 15 -3.70 -10.32 3.15
C ARG A 15 -2.17 -10.42 3.15
N ASN A 16 -1.65 -11.56 2.72
CA ASN A 16 -0.25 -11.70 2.35
C ASN A 16 -0.05 -11.23 0.90
N TYR A 17 0.86 -10.27 0.71
CA TYR A 17 1.17 -9.68 -0.60
C TYR A 17 2.37 -10.31 -1.29
N VAL A 18 3.14 -11.15 -0.58
CA VAL A 18 4.34 -11.79 -1.14
C VAL A 18 3.99 -12.59 -2.40
N GLY A 19 4.77 -12.39 -3.45
CA GLY A 19 4.60 -13.01 -4.76
C GLY A 19 3.71 -12.23 -5.74
N MET A 20 2.95 -11.23 -5.27
CA MET A 20 2.12 -10.40 -6.15
C MET A 20 2.96 -9.50 -7.05
N THR A 21 2.50 -9.28 -8.28
CA THR A 21 3.18 -8.39 -9.23
C THR A 21 2.87 -6.92 -8.95
N ARG A 22 3.69 -6.00 -9.48
CA ARG A 22 3.40 -4.56 -9.41
C ARG A 22 2.02 -4.20 -9.94
N GLN A 23 1.60 -4.82 -11.04
CA GLN A 23 0.28 -4.58 -11.63
C GLN A 23 -0.86 -5.04 -10.71
N GLN A 24 -0.70 -6.19 -10.04
CA GLN A 24 -1.68 -6.67 -9.06
C GLN A 24 -1.76 -5.73 -7.84
N ILE A 25 -0.62 -5.22 -7.37
CA ILE A 25 -0.58 -4.23 -6.30
C ILE A 25 -1.29 -2.94 -6.71
N VAL A 26 -1.02 -2.42 -7.92
CA VAL A 26 -1.69 -1.23 -8.45
C VAL A 26 -3.20 -1.47 -8.62
N TYR A 27 -3.60 -2.68 -9.00
CA TYR A 27 -5.02 -3.03 -9.07
C TYR A 27 -5.71 -3.00 -7.70
N ILE A 28 -5.01 -3.38 -6.63
CA ILE A 28 -5.56 -3.42 -5.26
C ILE A 28 -5.56 -2.03 -4.61
N PHE A 29 -4.46 -1.29 -4.75
CA PHE A 29 -4.22 -0.06 -3.98
C PHE A 29 -4.24 1.22 -4.81
N GLY A 30 -4.30 1.11 -6.14
CA GLY A 30 -4.09 2.22 -7.05
C GLY A 30 -2.61 2.50 -7.33
N ILE A 31 -2.35 3.55 -8.10
CA ILE A 31 -0.99 3.97 -8.44
C ILE A 31 -0.30 4.46 -7.16
N PRO A 32 0.91 3.97 -6.83
CA PRO A 32 1.63 4.39 -5.63
C PRO A 32 1.98 5.87 -5.71
N ILE A 33 1.98 6.52 -4.54
CA ILE A 33 2.27 7.95 -4.42
C ILE A 33 3.77 8.21 -4.62
N ILE A 34 4.61 7.24 -4.23
CA ILE A 34 6.05 7.29 -4.35
C ILE A 34 6.51 5.95 -4.93
N SER A 35 7.11 5.99 -6.11
CA SER A 35 8.05 4.95 -6.56
C SER A 35 9.44 5.53 -6.40
N ASP A 36 10.20 5.02 -5.44
CA ASP A 36 11.60 5.40 -5.36
C ASP A 36 12.32 4.88 -6.63
N SER A 37 13.13 5.73 -7.26
CA SER A 37 13.88 5.34 -8.46
C SER A 37 15.12 4.51 -8.11
N PHE A 38 15.53 4.52 -6.83
CA PHE A 38 16.71 3.82 -6.33
C PHE A 38 16.35 2.52 -5.63
N ASP A 39 15.23 2.50 -4.91
CA ASP A 39 14.72 1.32 -4.23
C ASP A 39 13.42 0.85 -4.90
N ASP A 40 13.37 -0.43 -5.28
CA ASP A 40 12.22 -1.08 -5.92
C ASP A 40 11.03 -1.22 -4.92
N ILE A 41 10.48 -0.10 -4.44
CA ILE A 41 9.51 -0.04 -3.34
C ILE A 41 8.31 0.82 -3.73
N TYR A 42 7.12 0.35 -3.35
CA TYR A 42 5.90 1.18 -3.37
C TYR A 42 5.48 1.56 -1.95
N HIS A 43 5.12 2.83 -1.80
CA HIS A 43 4.61 3.40 -0.55
C HIS A 43 3.13 3.79 -0.69
N TYR A 44 2.31 3.32 0.26
CA TYR A 44 0.89 3.66 0.34
C TYR A 44 0.54 4.22 1.72
N TYR A 45 -0.08 5.40 1.74
CA TYR A 45 -0.64 5.97 2.96
C TYR A 45 -2.07 5.47 3.18
N LEU A 46 -2.29 4.94 4.38
CA LEU A 46 -3.55 4.33 4.79
C LEU A 46 -4.20 5.23 5.85
N SER A 47 -5.37 5.79 5.55
CA SER A 47 -6.17 6.58 6.50
C SER A 47 -7.54 5.93 6.72
N ASP A 48 -7.95 5.78 7.97
CA ASP A 48 -9.30 5.34 8.33
C ASP A 48 -10.22 6.56 8.43
N SER A 49 -11.20 6.66 7.53
CA SER A 49 -12.15 7.78 7.47
C SER A 49 -13.34 7.61 8.41
N LYS A 50 -13.49 6.47 9.11
CA LYS A 50 -14.70 6.19 9.91
C LYS A 50 -14.77 6.89 11.25
N ASN A 51 -13.68 7.48 11.73
CA ASN A 51 -13.71 8.30 12.93
C ASN A 51 -12.99 9.60 12.62
N ASN A 52 -13.63 10.73 12.89
CA ASN A 52 -13.02 12.07 12.96
C ASN A 52 -11.87 12.18 13.99
N ASN A 53 -11.42 11.06 14.55
CA ASN A 53 -10.20 10.93 15.31
C ASN A 53 -9.08 10.53 14.36
N VAL A 54 -8.17 11.49 14.17
CA VAL A 54 -6.89 11.40 13.47
C VAL A 54 -6.02 10.30 14.10
N TYR A 55 -6.33 9.04 13.82
CA TYR A 55 -5.40 7.95 14.08
C TYR A 55 -4.22 8.09 13.12
N PRO A 56 -2.99 7.75 13.55
CA PRO A 56 -1.80 8.02 12.78
C PRO A 56 -1.90 7.34 11.42
N LYS A 57 -1.65 8.11 10.36
CA LYS A 57 -1.50 7.60 8.99
C LYS A 57 -0.51 6.44 9.03
N LYS A 58 -0.98 5.22 8.77
CA LYS A 58 -0.08 4.07 8.63
C LYS A 58 0.45 4.04 7.21
N MET A 59 1.72 3.72 7.05
CA MET A 59 2.36 3.58 5.75
C MET A 59 2.63 2.10 5.48
N LEU A 60 2.07 1.58 4.39
CA LEU A 60 2.40 0.27 3.86
C LEU A 60 3.57 0.40 2.88
N ASN A 61 4.66 -0.31 3.14
CA ASN A 61 5.81 -0.41 2.25
C ASN A 61 5.85 -1.79 1.62
N LEU A 62 5.88 -1.85 0.29
CA LEU A 62 5.95 -3.07 -0.50
C LEU A 62 7.27 -3.11 -1.26
N TYR A 63 8.12 -4.07 -0.94
CA TYR A 63 9.45 -4.22 -1.54
C TYR A 63 9.39 -5.26 -2.66
N PHE A 64 9.90 -4.90 -3.82
CA PHE A 64 9.85 -5.71 -5.03
C PHE A 64 11.22 -6.27 -5.41
N LYS A 65 11.20 -7.46 -6.01
CA LYS A 65 12.32 -8.10 -6.69
C LYS A 65 11.75 -8.88 -7.86
N ASP A 66 12.34 -8.76 -9.05
CA ASP A 66 11.87 -9.43 -10.27
C ASP A 66 10.37 -9.18 -10.54
N ASN A 67 9.93 -7.92 -10.37
CA ASN A 67 8.54 -7.47 -10.52
C ASN A 67 7.53 -8.09 -9.52
N LYS A 68 7.98 -8.76 -8.46
CA LYS A 68 7.12 -9.37 -7.45
C LYS A 68 7.46 -8.88 -6.04
N VAL A 69 6.45 -8.79 -5.17
CA VAL A 69 6.66 -8.47 -3.76
C VAL A 69 7.45 -9.59 -3.09
N PHE A 70 8.61 -9.29 -2.51
CA PHE A 70 9.36 -10.27 -1.70
C PHE A 70 9.20 -10.01 -0.20
N LYS A 71 8.89 -8.77 0.20
CA LYS A 71 8.70 -8.36 1.59
C LYS A 71 7.74 -7.19 1.65
N PHE A 72 7.03 -7.05 2.75
CA PHE A 72 6.27 -5.84 3.06
C PHE A 72 6.29 -5.58 4.57
N ASN A 73 6.10 -4.32 4.95
CA ASN A 73 5.90 -3.94 6.35
C ASN A 73 4.95 -2.75 6.46
N MET A 74 4.48 -2.50 7.68
CA MET A 74 3.62 -1.38 8.00
C MET A 74 4.30 -0.54 9.08
N THR A 75 4.41 0.76 8.81
CA THR A 75 5.05 1.78 9.67
C THR A 75 4.03 2.79 10.14
#